data_AF-A0A1C7PEH9-F1
#
_entry.id   AF-A0A1C7PEH9-F1
#
_cell.length_a   1.000
_cell.length_b   1.000
_cell.length_c   1.000
_cell.angle_alpha   90.00
_cell.angle_beta   90.00
_cell.angle_gamma   90.00
#
_symmetry.space_group_name_H-M   'P 1'
#
loop_
_entity.id
_entity.type
_entity.pdbx_description
1 polymer ?
#
loop_
_entity_poly.entity_id
_entity_poly.type
_entity_poly.pdbx_seq_one_letter_code
_entity_poly.pdbx_strand_id
1 'polypeptide(L)'
;MNGRQIVALVIGTLAAGCASGPPPTHSLEERLNDLKNEPQPSESGWFDFLETACCYAPPASPIRYDIQACTYLCPQCGRKTLYRPTHSLTLNQYNSIVNASRWKECQQLVEQMQPAAKTYGLHLSLDTRDLCSFCSKKNTGLMAAQKGMNNLYLIVRKQDGTVTCNSCNGDDLTILLQFLTTTDWKQPTRQYGILRNHVPTIERLLNLHFD
;
A
#
# COMPACT_ATOMS: atom_id res chain seq x y z
N MET A 1 -19.58 -43.12 51.86
CA MET A 1 -19.61 -41.81 52.55
C MET A 1 -18.38 -41.05 52.06
N ASN A 2 -18.46 -40.24 51.01
CA ASN A 2 -18.96 -38.85 50.90
C ASN A 2 -18.05 -37.78 51.55
N GLY A 3 -17.68 -36.78 50.74
CA GLY A 3 -17.15 -35.47 51.16
C GLY A 3 -15.81 -35.14 50.48
N ARG A 4 -15.76 -34.72 49.21
CA ARG A 4 -16.00 -33.34 48.72
C ARG A 4 -15.49 -32.26 49.68
N GLN A 5 -14.31 -31.70 49.38
CA GLN A 5 -14.11 -30.25 49.45
C GLN A 5 -13.35 -29.78 48.21
N ILE A 6 -14.03 -28.90 47.49
CA ILE A 6 -13.60 -28.10 46.36
C ILE A 6 -13.14 -26.77 46.96
N VAL A 7 -11.98 -26.27 46.55
CA VAL A 7 -11.66 -24.84 46.72
C VAL A 7 -11.50 -24.27 45.31
N ALA A 8 -12.43 -23.40 44.96
CA ALA A 8 -12.47 -22.63 43.73
C ALA A 8 -12.04 -21.18 44.00
N LEU A 9 -11.82 -20.45 42.89
CA LEU A 9 -11.66 -19.00 42.73
C LEU A 9 -10.27 -18.43 43.07
N VAL A 10 -9.70 -17.52 42.27
CA VAL A 10 -10.35 -16.41 41.55
C VAL A 10 -9.82 -16.23 40.11
N ILE A 11 -10.78 -15.96 39.23
CA ILE A 11 -10.67 -15.53 37.84
C ILE A 11 -9.99 -14.15 37.74
N GLY A 12 -8.94 -14.05 36.92
CA GLY A 12 -8.38 -12.78 36.45
C GLY A 12 -8.43 -12.73 34.93
N THR A 13 -9.56 -12.30 34.39
CA THR A 13 -9.75 -11.94 32.99
C THR A 13 -8.76 -10.84 32.58
N LEU A 14 -7.81 -11.16 31.70
CA LEU A 14 -7.22 -10.19 30.79
C LEU A 14 -7.84 -10.39 29.41
N ALA A 15 -9.07 -9.89 29.28
CA ALA A 15 -9.63 -9.52 27.99
C ALA A 15 -8.85 -8.29 27.50
N ALA A 16 -7.69 -8.51 26.88
CA ALA A 16 -7.15 -7.54 25.95
C ALA A 16 -7.91 -7.75 24.64
N GLY A 17 -8.94 -6.92 24.44
CA GLY A 17 -9.75 -6.92 23.23
C GLY A 17 -8.90 -6.64 21.99
N CYS A 18 -8.42 -7.69 21.34
CA CYS A 18 -8.19 -7.65 19.91
C CYS A 18 -9.55 -7.87 19.28
N ALA A 19 -10.16 -6.80 18.78
CA ALA A 19 -11.21 -6.91 17.79
C ALA A 19 -10.60 -7.51 16.51
N SER A 20 -10.31 -8.81 16.52
CA SER A 20 -10.23 -9.59 15.31
C SER A 20 -11.68 -9.78 14.89
N GLY A 21 -12.14 -8.97 13.94
CA GLY A 21 -13.33 -9.30 13.17
C GLY A 21 -13.23 -10.75 12.64
N PRO A 22 -14.36 -11.36 12.26
CA PRO A 22 -14.32 -12.69 11.67
C PRO A 22 -13.27 -12.74 10.55
N PRO A 23 -12.48 -13.83 10.46
CA PRO A 23 -11.51 -13.95 9.38
C PRO A 23 -12.21 -13.73 8.04
N PRO A 24 -11.58 -13.03 7.09
CA PRO A 24 -12.15 -12.85 5.76
C PRO A 24 -12.52 -14.23 5.23
N THR A 25 -13.78 -14.39 4.83
CA THR A 25 -14.31 -15.68 4.36
C THR A 25 -13.75 -16.10 3.00
N HIS A 26 -12.98 -15.22 2.35
CA HIS A 26 -12.39 -15.38 1.03
C HIS A 26 -10.88 -15.13 1.08
N SER A 27 -10.12 -15.94 0.35
CA SER A 27 -8.70 -15.70 0.11
C SER A 27 -8.46 -14.40 -0.66
N LEU A 28 -7.24 -13.84 -0.62
CA LEU A 28 -6.90 -12.64 -1.42
C LEU A 28 -7.03 -12.94 -2.91
N GLU A 29 -6.71 -14.18 -3.28
CA GLU A 29 -6.78 -14.71 -4.63
C GLU A 29 -8.23 -14.78 -5.13
N GLU A 30 -9.16 -15.28 -4.31
CA GLU A 30 -10.59 -15.28 -4.63
C GLU A 30 -11.12 -13.86 -4.83
N ARG A 31 -10.80 -12.94 -3.90
CA ARG A 31 -11.19 -11.53 -4.02
C ARG A 31 -10.70 -10.92 -5.32
N LEU A 32 -9.44 -11.15 -5.67
CA LEU A 32 -8.87 -10.57 -6.88
C LEU A 32 -9.50 -11.18 -8.15
N ASN A 33 -9.83 -12.47 -8.12
CA ASN A 33 -10.55 -13.15 -9.20
C ASN A 33 -12.00 -12.63 -9.34
N ASP A 34 -12.68 -12.34 -8.24
CA ASP A 34 -14.01 -11.74 -8.26
C ASP A 34 -13.98 -10.35 -8.92
N LEU A 35 -12.98 -9.52 -8.60
CA LEU A 35 -12.76 -8.22 -9.27
C LEU A 35 -12.55 -8.35 -10.78
N LYS A 36 -11.82 -9.39 -11.23
CA LYS A 36 -11.57 -9.63 -12.66
C LYS A 36 -12.86 -10.01 -13.40
N ASN A 37 -13.71 -10.81 -12.76
CA ASN A 37 -14.90 -11.41 -13.34
C ASN A 37 -16.17 -10.56 -13.20
N GLU A 38 -16.10 -9.40 -12.55
CA GLU A 38 -17.26 -8.54 -12.35
C GLU A 38 -17.82 -8.04 -13.71
N PRO A 39 -19.15 -8.17 -13.94
CA PRO A 39 -19.77 -7.73 -15.19
C PRO A 39 -19.56 -6.22 -15.38
N GLN A 40 -19.25 -5.80 -16.60
CA GLN A 40 -19.16 -4.38 -16.92
C GLN A 40 -20.50 -3.70 -16.60
N PRO A 41 -20.51 -2.47 -16.03
CA PRO A 41 -21.74 -1.72 -15.89
C PRO A 41 -22.38 -1.57 -17.28
N SER A 42 -23.68 -1.87 -17.36
CA SER A 42 -24.44 -1.80 -18.61
C SER A 42 -24.30 -0.41 -19.26
N GLU A 43 -24.30 -0.39 -20.60
CA GLU A 43 -24.04 0.80 -21.44
C GLU A 43 -24.86 2.06 -21.08
N SER A 44 -25.97 1.91 -20.35
CA SER A 44 -26.77 3.01 -19.80
C SER A 44 -26.08 3.85 -18.69
N GLY A 45 -24.93 3.40 -18.17
CA GLY A 45 -24.12 4.14 -17.18
C GLY A 45 -22.86 4.80 -17.76
N TRP A 46 -22.60 4.65 -19.07
CA TRP A 46 -21.37 5.13 -19.71
C TRP A 46 -21.27 6.65 -19.83
N PHE A 47 -22.41 7.36 -19.83
CA PHE A 47 -22.41 8.82 -19.95
C PHE A 47 -21.86 9.56 -18.72
N ASP A 48 -21.88 8.94 -17.53
CA ASP A 48 -21.25 9.51 -16.32
C ASP A 48 -19.73 9.25 -16.25
N PHE A 49 -19.20 8.30 -17.04
CA PHE A 49 -17.79 7.87 -16.98
C PHE A 49 -16.86 8.76 -17.81
N LEU A 50 -17.41 9.45 -18.83
CA LEU A 50 -16.66 10.33 -19.73
C LEU A 50 -16.32 11.69 -19.11
N GLU A 51 -17.03 12.15 -18.07
CA GLU A 51 -16.67 13.39 -17.37
C GLU A 51 -15.35 13.28 -16.59
N THR A 52 -14.89 12.07 -16.27
CA THR A 52 -13.62 11.85 -15.56
C THR A 52 -12.45 11.42 -16.46
N ALA A 53 -12.70 11.14 -17.74
CA ALA A 53 -11.69 10.65 -18.68
C ALA A 53 -10.87 11.75 -19.39
N CYS A 54 -11.24 13.02 -19.21
CA CYS A 54 -10.48 14.15 -19.72
C CYS A 54 -9.48 14.62 -18.65
N CYS A 55 -8.21 14.17 -18.73
CA CYS A 55 -7.01 14.97 -18.38
C CYS A 55 -5.71 14.13 -18.31
N TYR A 56 -5.34 13.36 -19.35
CA TYR A 56 -3.94 12.91 -19.48
C TYR A 56 -3.48 12.95 -20.94
N ALA A 57 -3.55 14.13 -21.55
CA ALA A 57 -2.58 14.42 -22.61
C ALA A 57 -1.21 14.57 -21.92
N PRO A 58 -0.16 13.81 -22.30
CA PRO A 58 1.18 14.11 -21.82
C PRO A 58 1.50 15.55 -22.24
N PRO A 59 1.83 16.45 -21.30
CA PRO A 59 2.13 17.82 -21.65
C PRO A 59 3.31 17.85 -22.62
N ALA A 60 3.10 18.42 -23.81
CA ALA A 60 4.11 18.68 -24.83
C ALA A 60 5.10 19.79 -24.43
N SER A 61 5.16 20.13 -23.13
CA SER A 61 5.99 21.17 -22.54
C SER A 61 6.70 20.60 -21.30
N PRO A 62 7.92 21.09 -20.97
CA PRO A 62 8.55 20.70 -19.72
C PRO A 62 7.60 21.05 -18.58
N ILE A 63 7.25 20.03 -17.80
CA ILE A 63 6.21 20.14 -16.78
C ILE A 63 6.74 21.08 -15.69
N ARG A 64 6.21 22.30 -15.65
CA ARG A 64 6.48 23.27 -14.58
C ARG A 64 5.68 22.85 -13.36
N TYR A 65 6.20 21.89 -12.62
CA TYR A 65 5.65 21.53 -11.32
C TYR A 65 6.07 22.59 -10.29
N ASP A 66 5.10 23.28 -9.68
CA ASP A 66 5.33 24.14 -8.52
C ASP A 66 5.56 23.26 -7.28
N ILE A 67 6.75 22.70 -7.18
CA ILE A 67 7.17 21.86 -6.04
C ILE A 67 8.18 22.63 -5.22
N GLN A 68 7.92 22.71 -3.92
CA GLN A 68 8.83 23.32 -2.95
C GLN A 68 9.94 22.34 -2.55
N ALA A 69 11.08 22.90 -2.15
CA ALA A 69 12.16 22.10 -1.55
C ALA A 69 11.65 21.40 -0.28
N CYS A 70 11.98 20.12 -0.12
CA CYS A 70 11.61 19.35 1.06
C CYS A 70 12.85 18.79 1.76
N THR A 71 12.78 18.72 3.10
CA THR A 71 13.83 18.07 3.90
C THR A 71 13.30 16.74 4.38
N TYR A 72 13.95 15.67 3.96
CA TYR A 72 13.65 14.31 4.40
C TYR A 72 14.58 13.92 5.56
N LEU A 73 14.00 13.49 6.67
CA LEU A 73 14.73 12.91 7.80
C LEU A 73 14.61 11.39 7.71
N CYS A 74 15.73 10.71 7.47
CA CYS A 74 15.76 9.26 7.31
C CYS A 74 15.44 8.55 8.64
N PRO A 75 14.37 7.74 8.73
CA PRO A 75 14.01 7.04 9.96
C PRO A 75 15.02 5.93 10.34
N GLN A 76 15.84 5.46 9.41
CA GLN A 76 16.79 4.36 9.62
C GLN A 76 18.14 4.85 10.18
N CYS A 77 18.58 6.06 9.81
CA CYS A 77 19.89 6.58 10.24
C CYS A 77 19.87 7.98 10.85
N GLY A 78 18.71 8.63 10.94
CA GLY A 78 18.54 9.98 11.49
C GLY A 78 19.16 11.11 10.65
N ARG A 79 19.75 10.81 9.48
CA ARG A 79 20.38 11.82 8.63
C ARG A 79 19.34 12.58 7.81
N LYS A 80 19.60 13.86 7.61
CA LYS A 80 18.80 14.75 6.77
C LYS A 80 19.28 14.68 5.32
N THR A 81 18.34 14.54 4.38
CA THR A 81 18.57 14.69 2.94
C THR A 81 17.71 15.86 2.46
N LEU A 82 18.33 16.85 1.82
CA LEU A 82 17.64 18.01 1.27
C LEU A 82 17.36 17.79 -0.21
N TYR A 83 16.09 17.84 -0.57
CA TYR A 83 15.61 17.75 -1.94
C TYR A 83 15.26 19.16 -2.44
N ARG A 84 16.02 19.65 -3.43
CA ARG A 84 15.78 20.97 -4.03
C ARG A 84 15.21 20.81 -5.44
N PRO A 85 14.11 21.50 -5.78
CA PRO A 85 13.68 21.61 -7.16
C PRO A 85 14.73 22.37 -7.98
N THR A 86 15.04 21.90 -9.17
CA THR A 86 15.83 22.62 -10.18
C THR A 86 14.91 23.15 -11.27
N HIS A 87 15.32 24.20 -12.00
CA HIS A 87 14.50 24.83 -13.05
C HIS A 87 14.01 23.85 -14.15
N SER A 88 14.70 22.73 -14.32
CA SER A 88 14.25 21.55 -15.05
C SER A 88 14.36 20.32 -14.15
N LEU A 89 13.23 19.72 -13.82
CA LEU A 89 13.18 18.45 -13.11
C LEU A 89 12.99 17.32 -14.13
N THR A 90 13.86 16.31 -14.07
CA THR A 90 13.54 15.02 -14.68
C THR A 90 12.39 14.36 -13.91
N LEU A 91 11.63 13.47 -14.55
CA LEU A 91 10.56 12.71 -13.91
C LEU A 91 11.05 11.97 -12.65
N ASN A 92 12.28 11.44 -12.68
CA ASN A 92 12.88 10.77 -11.54
C ASN A 92 13.15 11.73 -10.37
N GLN A 93 13.66 12.92 -10.64
CA GLN A 93 13.88 13.94 -9.60
C GLN A 93 12.56 14.43 -9.02
N TYR A 94 11.54 14.62 -9.86
CA TYR A 94 10.18 14.93 -9.43
C TYR A 94 9.65 13.86 -8.46
N ASN A 95 9.67 12.59 -8.87
CA ASN A 95 9.21 11.47 -8.05
C ASN A 95 9.98 11.37 -6.73
N SER A 96 11.29 11.64 -6.76
CA SER A 96 12.13 11.67 -5.55
C SER A 96 11.61 12.70 -4.53
N ILE A 97 11.31 13.93 -4.99
CA ILE A 97 10.86 15.02 -4.11
C ILE A 97 9.47 14.71 -3.55
N VAL A 98 8.56 14.20 -4.39
CA VAL A 98 7.19 13.82 -3.98
C VAL A 98 7.21 12.67 -2.99
N ASN A 99 7.97 11.61 -3.25
CA ASN A 99 8.10 10.48 -2.34
C ASN A 99 8.73 10.91 -1.01
N ALA A 100 9.74 11.78 -1.06
CA ALA A 100 10.40 12.33 0.12
C ALA A 100 9.51 13.29 0.93
N SER A 101 8.57 14.00 0.31
CA SER A 101 7.62 14.86 1.03
C SER A 101 6.46 14.05 1.63
N ARG A 102 5.99 13.02 0.93
CA ARG A 102 4.80 12.23 1.30
C ARG A 102 5.08 10.94 2.06
N TRP A 103 6.34 10.61 2.37
CA TRP A 103 6.68 9.33 3.01
C TRP A 103 5.95 9.08 4.33
N LYS A 104 5.67 10.14 5.12
CA LYS A 104 4.92 10.01 6.38
C LYS A 104 3.45 9.65 6.15
N GLU A 105 2.83 10.27 5.14
CA GLU A 105 1.46 9.94 4.73
C GLU A 105 1.40 8.48 4.26
N CYS A 106 2.37 8.07 3.45
CA CYS A 106 2.49 6.70 2.98
C CYS A 106 2.65 5.71 4.16
N GLN A 107 3.47 6.08 5.15
CA GLN A 107 3.63 5.26 6.35
C GLN A 107 2.32 5.12 7.13
N GLN A 108 1.57 6.22 7.31
CA GLN A 108 0.26 6.18 7.95
C GLN A 108 -0.73 5.29 7.20
N LEU A 109 -0.73 5.32 5.86
CA LEU A 109 -1.56 4.42 5.05
C LEU A 109 -1.21 2.96 5.32
N VAL A 110 0.09 2.61 5.37
CA VAL A 110 0.53 1.25 5.69
C VAL A 110 0.13 0.82 7.09
N GLU A 111 0.24 1.71 8.09
CA GLU A 111 -0.21 1.45 9.45
C GLU A 111 -1.73 1.23 9.53
N GLN A 112 -2.52 1.98 8.75
CA GLN A 112 -3.98 1.83 8.67
C GLN A 112 -4.42 0.52 8.04
N MET A 113 -3.73 0.04 7.00
CA MET A 113 -4.06 -1.25 6.35
C MET A 113 -3.53 -2.46 7.12
N GLN A 114 -2.58 -2.29 8.05
CA GLN A 114 -1.95 -3.39 8.78
C GLN A 114 -2.93 -4.35 9.47
N PRO A 115 -4.02 -3.90 10.13
CA PRO A 115 -5.00 -4.79 10.73
C PRO A 115 -5.68 -5.69 9.71
N ALA A 116 -6.08 -5.14 8.55
CA ALA A 116 -6.67 -5.90 7.45
C ALA A 116 -5.65 -6.83 6.80
N ALA A 117 -4.42 -6.37 6.56
CA ALA A 117 -3.36 -7.20 6.00
C ALA A 117 -3.06 -8.44 6.87
N LYS A 118 -3.07 -8.29 8.19
CA LYS A 118 -2.85 -9.39 9.14
C LYS A 118 -3.90 -10.50 9.04
N THR A 119 -5.15 -10.17 8.70
CA THR A 119 -6.19 -11.21 8.55
C THR A 119 -5.94 -12.12 7.35
N TYR A 120 -5.17 -11.64 6.37
CA TYR A 120 -4.69 -12.41 5.22
C TYR A 120 -3.28 -12.98 5.42
N GLY A 121 -2.73 -12.94 6.64
CA GLY A 121 -1.37 -13.42 6.91
C GLY A 121 -0.27 -12.57 6.27
N LEU A 122 -0.53 -11.29 6.01
CA LEU A 122 0.44 -10.35 5.47
C LEU A 122 0.97 -9.41 6.56
N HIS A 123 2.27 -9.12 6.48
CA HIS A 123 2.90 -8.05 7.24
C HIS A 123 3.50 -7.02 6.27
N LEU A 124 2.95 -5.81 6.29
CA LEU A 124 3.35 -4.72 5.40
C LEU A 124 4.33 -3.78 6.11
N SER A 125 5.26 -3.19 5.37
CA SER A 125 6.18 -2.16 5.85
C SER A 125 6.73 -1.35 4.68
N LEU A 126 7.17 -0.12 4.92
CA LEU A 126 7.81 0.71 3.90
C LEU A 126 9.33 0.68 4.03
N ASP A 127 10.01 0.50 2.90
CA ASP A 127 11.42 0.82 2.76
C ASP A 127 11.58 2.22 2.16
N THR A 128 12.31 3.06 2.90
CA THR A 128 12.60 4.44 2.52
C THR A 128 14.10 4.70 2.39
N ARG A 129 14.93 3.65 2.44
CA ARG A 129 16.40 3.76 2.39
C ARG A 129 16.90 4.47 1.14
N ASP A 130 16.23 4.28 0.01
CA ASP A 130 16.58 4.93 -1.25
C ASP A 130 16.29 6.44 -1.24
N LEU A 131 15.39 6.92 -0.38
CA LEU A 131 15.16 8.36 -0.17
C LEU A 131 16.27 9.03 0.65
N CYS A 132 17.15 8.25 1.28
CA CYS A 132 18.28 8.80 2.01
C CYS A 132 19.53 8.75 1.15
N SER A 133 20.12 9.92 0.87
CA SER A 133 21.39 10.05 0.13
C SER A 133 22.58 9.26 0.72
N PHE A 134 22.49 8.88 2.00
CA PHE A 134 23.48 8.06 2.69
C PHE A 134 23.14 6.57 2.68
N CYS A 135 21.90 6.21 3.03
CA CYS A 135 21.48 4.80 3.05
C CYS A 135 21.43 4.20 1.65
N SER A 136 21.02 4.98 0.64
CA SER A 136 20.96 4.53 -0.76
C SER A 136 22.32 4.08 -1.30
N LYS A 137 23.42 4.70 -0.83
CA LYS A 137 24.79 4.32 -1.21
C LYS A 137 25.24 3.01 -0.56
N LYS A 138 24.77 2.75 0.66
CA LYS A 138 25.09 1.56 1.47
C LYS A 138 24.15 0.38 1.22
N ASN A 139 23.06 0.58 0.48
CA ASN A 139 22.09 -0.46 0.22
C ASN A 139 22.70 -1.48 -0.77
N THR A 140 23.17 -2.60 -0.25
CA THR A 140 23.70 -3.76 -1.00
C THR A 140 22.73 -4.96 -0.95
N GLY A 141 21.52 -4.79 -0.41
CA GLY A 141 20.53 -5.85 -0.25
C GLY A 141 19.74 -6.16 -1.53
N LEU A 142 18.59 -6.84 -1.39
CA LEU A 142 17.63 -7.25 -2.44
C LEU A 142 17.27 -6.15 -3.48
N MET A 143 17.57 -4.89 -3.19
CA MET A 143 17.20 -3.71 -4.00
C MET A 143 18.38 -3.10 -4.77
N ALA A 144 19.56 -3.74 -4.78
CA ALA A 144 20.77 -3.22 -5.44
C ALA A 144 20.59 -3.04 -6.97
N ALA A 145 19.64 -3.74 -7.59
CA ALA A 145 19.35 -3.65 -9.03
C ALA A 145 18.47 -2.44 -9.42
N GLN A 146 17.76 -1.81 -8.47
CA GLN A 146 16.87 -0.65 -8.72
C GLN A 146 17.47 0.66 -8.18
N LYS A 147 18.81 0.71 -8.11
CA LYS A 147 19.58 1.80 -7.53
C LYS A 147 19.40 3.09 -8.35
N GLY A 148 19.02 4.18 -7.67
CA GLY A 148 19.04 5.53 -8.25
C GLY A 148 17.69 6.14 -8.62
N MET A 149 16.57 5.47 -8.32
CA MET A 149 15.24 6.02 -8.60
C MET A 149 14.59 6.76 -7.41
N ASN A 150 15.21 6.76 -6.22
CA ASN A 150 14.68 7.37 -4.98
C ASN A 150 13.18 7.08 -4.79
N ASN A 151 12.83 5.80 -4.89
CA ASN A 151 11.46 5.34 -4.76
C ASN A 151 11.16 4.98 -3.30
N LEU A 152 9.87 5.02 -2.98
CA LEU A 152 9.31 4.28 -1.85
C LEU A 152 9.07 2.84 -2.28
N TYR A 153 9.32 1.90 -1.37
CA TYR A 153 9.01 0.49 -1.64
C TYR A 153 8.11 -0.07 -0.55
N LEU A 154 7.09 -0.81 -0.97
CA LEU A 154 6.28 -1.63 -0.10
C LEU A 154 6.94 -2.99 0.04
N ILE A 155 7.32 -3.34 1.26
CA ILE A 155 7.75 -4.68 1.65
C ILE A 155 6.51 -5.44 2.15
N VAL A 156 6.21 -6.56 1.51
CA VAL A 156 5.17 -7.51 1.93
C VAL A 156 5.87 -8.77 2.41
N ARG A 157 5.62 -9.16 3.67
CA ARG A 157 6.04 -10.46 4.21
C ARG A 157 4.82 -11.34 4.37
N LYS A 158 4.83 -12.49 3.71
CA LYS A 158 3.79 -13.52 3.80
C LYS A 158 4.13 -14.51 4.93
N GLN A 159 3.13 -15.24 5.43
CA GLN A 159 3.32 -16.24 6.50
C GLN A 159 4.23 -17.42 6.10
N ASP A 160 4.31 -17.72 4.80
CA ASP A 160 5.21 -18.74 4.23
C ASP A 160 6.69 -18.32 4.25
N GLY A 161 7.01 -17.10 4.72
CA GLY A 161 8.34 -16.53 4.75
C GLY A 161 8.75 -15.81 3.46
N THR A 162 7.89 -15.81 2.43
CA THR A 162 8.11 -15.06 1.19
C THR A 162 8.12 -13.56 1.48
N VAL A 163 9.16 -12.88 1.01
CA VAL A 163 9.30 -11.43 1.11
C VAL A 163 9.34 -10.83 -0.27
N THR A 164 8.38 -9.97 -0.58
CA THR A 164 8.36 -9.21 -1.82
C THR A 164 8.56 -7.74 -1.53
N CYS A 165 9.16 -7.05 -2.50
CA CYS A 165 9.47 -5.64 -2.37
C CYS A 165 9.21 -4.96 -3.71
N ASN A 166 8.24 -4.05 -3.72
CA ASN A 166 7.74 -3.42 -4.93
C ASN A 166 7.72 -1.91 -4.78
N SER A 167 8.14 -1.18 -5.82
CA SER A 167 8.06 0.28 -5.81
C SER A 167 6.59 0.70 -5.67
N CYS A 168 6.33 1.69 -4.83
CA CYS A 168 4.98 2.21 -4.63
C CYS A 168 4.98 3.74 -4.52
N ASN A 169 3.82 4.35 -4.72
CA ASN A 169 3.55 5.75 -4.40
C ASN A 169 2.31 5.86 -3.49
N GLY A 170 1.89 7.08 -3.15
CA GLY A 170 0.71 7.29 -2.30
C GLY A 170 -0.58 6.76 -2.90
N ASP A 171 -0.73 6.79 -4.22
CA ASP A 171 -1.95 6.36 -4.92
C ASP A 171 -2.04 4.83 -4.92
N ASP A 172 -0.93 4.15 -5.19
CA ASP A 172 -0.77 2.70 -5.06
C ASP A 172 -1.20 2.20 -3.67
N LEU A 173 -0.77 2.89 -2.61
CA LEU A 173 -1.10 2.53 -1.23
C LEU A 173 -2.57 2.83 -0.89
N THR A 174 -3.16 3.86 -1.49
CA THR A 174 -4.58 4.19 -1.32
C THR A 174 -5.47 3.12 -1.96
N ILE A 175 -5.12 2.69 -3.18
CA ILE A 175 -5.77 1.57 -3.87
C ILE A 175 -5.67 0.29 -3.03
N LEU A 176 -4.45 -0.01 -2.53
CA LEU A 176 -4.23 -1.21 -1.73
C LEU A 176 -5.00 -1.18 -0.40
N LEU A 177 -5.04 -0.03 0.28
CA LEU A 177 -5.84 0.16 1.48
C LEU A 177 -7.31 -0.17 1.19
N GLN A 178 -7.87 0.45 0.15
CA GLN A 178 -9.25 0.22 -0.25
C GLN A 178 -9.51 -1.25 -0.55
N PHE A 179 -8.66 -1.92 -1.33
CA PHE A 179 -8.79 -3.34 -1.63
C PHE A 179 -8.79 -4.24 -0.37
N LEU A 180 -7.89 -3.98 0.57
CA LEU A 180 -7.76 -4.78 1.79
C LEU A 180 -8.92 -4.52 2.78
N THR A 181 -9.40 -3.28 2.88
CA THR A 181 -10.40 -2.89 3.89
C THR A 181 -11.85 -3.02 3.43
N THR A 182 -12.12 -3.07 2.13
CA THR A 182 -13.50 -3.22 1.63
C THR A 182 -14.11 -4.53 2.14
N THR A 183 -15.20 -4.43 2.89
CA THR A 183 -15.89 -5.57 3.51
C THR A 183 -17.03 -6.12 2.65
N ASP A 184 -17.70 -5.27 1.87
CA ASP A 184 -18.97 -5.59 1.20
C ASP A 184 -18.82 -5.94 -0.29
N TRP A 185 -18.05 -6.99 -0.57
CA TRP A 185 -17.70 -7.46 -1.92
C TRP A 185 -18.87 -7.81 -2.86
N LYS A 186 -20.07 -8.02 -2.31
CA LYS A 186 -21.26 -8.48 -3.06
C LYS A 186 -22.21 -7.35 -3.44
N GLN A 187 -21.96 -6.10 -3.05
CA GLN A 187 -22.80 -4.98 -3.45
C GLN A 187 -22.11 -4.20 -4.57
N PRO A 188 -22.67 -4.10 -5.78
CA PRO A 188 -22.07 -3.32 -6.87
C PRO A 188 -22.15 -1.83 -6.54
N THR A 189 -21.15 -1.34 -5.80
CA THR A 189 -20.94 0.08 -5.55
C THR A 189 -19.99 0.67 -6.59
N ARG A 190 -20.07 1.98 -6.84
CA ARG A 190 -19.16 2.70 -7.76
C ARG A 190 -17.66 2.48 -7.44
N GLN A 191 -17.34 2.08 -6.21
CA GLN A 191 -15.98 1.81 -5.76
C GLN A 191 -15.33 0.59 -6.45
N TYR A 192 -16.11 -0.37 -6.94
CA TYR A 192 -15.58 -1.57 -7.61
C TYR A 192 -15.02 -1.29 -9.01
N GLY A 193 -15.68 -0.41 -9.78
CA GLY A 193 -15.20 -0.02 -11.10
C GLY A 193 -13.81 0.62 -11.06
N ILE A 194 -13.49 1.35 -9.99
CA ILE A 194 -12.18 1.95 -9.78
C ILE A 194 -11.14 0.88 -9.46
N LEU A 195 -11.42 -0.02 -8.50
CA LEU A 195 -10.50 -1.09 -8.11
C LEU A 195 -10.18 -2.06 -9.25
N ARG A 196 -11.17 -2.36 -10.12
CA ARG A 196 -10.99 -3.22 -11.29
C ARG A 196 -9.91 -2.70 -12.23
N ASN A 197 -9.89 -1.40 -12.49
CA ASN A 197 -8.90 -0.77 -13.35
C ASN A 197 -7.48 -0.83 -12.77
N HIS A 198 -7.35 -1.15 -11.47
CA HIS A 198 -6.09 -1.24 -10.75
C HIS A 198 -5.72 -2.66 -10.31
N VAL A 199 -6.38 -3.70 -10.84
CA VAL A 199 -6.02 -5.11 -10.59
C VAL A 199 -4.53 -5.39 -10.87
N PRO A 200 -3.92 -4.96 -12.00
CA PRO A 200 -2.50 -5.18 -12.24
C PRO A 200 -1.59 -4.54 -11.18
N THR A 201 -1.99 -3.39 -10.64
CA THR A 201 -1.26 -2.72 -9.55
C THR A 201 -1.33 -3.54 -8.26
N ILE A 202 -2.50 -4.06 -7.92
CA ILE A 202 -2.70 -4.89 -6.72
C ILE A 202 -1.90 -6.19 -6.82
N GLU A 203 -1.96 -6.88 -7.97
CA GLU A 203 -1.18 -8.09 -8.27
C GLU A 203 0.31 -7.86 -8.09
N ARG A 204 0.82 -6.79 -8.71
CA ARG A 204 2.23 -6.40 -8.61
C ARG A 204 2.64 -6.15 -7.17
N LEU A 205 1.88 -5.34 -6.43
CA LEU A 205 2.23 -4.94 -5.06
C LEU A 205 2.26 -6.14 -4.10
N LEU A 206 1.25 -7.01 -4.18
CA LEU A 206 1.12 -8.18 -3.31
C LEU A 206 1.87 -9.42 -3.82
N ASN A 207 2.45 -9.33 -5.02
CA ASN A 207 3.06 -10.45 -5.73
C ASN A 207 2.11 -11.67 -5.75
N LEU A 208 0.91 -11.42 -6.28
CA LEU A 208 -0.09 -12.45 -6.56
C LEU A 208 0.04 -12.76 -8.06
N HIS A 209 0.73 -13.85 -8.39
CA HIS A 209 0.77 -14.36 -9.76
C HIS A 209 -0.38 -15.35 -9.94
N PHE A 210 -1.11 -15.18 -11.03
CA PHE A 210 -2.11 -16.12 -11.52
C PHE A 210 -1.56 -16.70 -12.82
N ASP A 211 -1.41 -18.03 -12.86
CA ASP A 211 -1.23 -18.78 -14.11
C ASP A 211 -2.56 -18.88 -14.86
#